data_AF-A0A1Q7N8P3-F1
#
_entry.id   AF-A0A1Q7N8P3-F1
#
_cell.length_a   1.000
_cell.length_b   1.000
_cell.length_c   1.000
_cell.angle_alpha   90.00
_cell.angle_beta   90.00
_cell.angle_gamma   90.00
#
_symmetry.space_group_name_H-M   'P 1'
#
loop_
_entity.id
_entity.type
_entity.pdbx_description
1 polymer ?
#
loop_
_entity_poly.entity_id
_entity_poly.type
_entity_poly.pdbx_seq_one_letter_code
_entity_poly.pdbx_strand_id
1 'polypeptide(L)'
;MADQSNSIALQIRKVIYEKFNDTNLRFTNDEIFQILKDNGIVNSLTIDDLEAYFKQLHEVGLIRPIAQNFTTQWYKLFEQVEKFKCTECDQEIHLGKIEPRVCPKCKATI
;
A
#
# COMPACT_ATOMS: atom_id res chain seq x y z
N MET A 1 -10.69 20.37 4.44
CA MET A 1 -9.21 20.22 4.53
C MET A 1 -8.93 18.80 4.99
N ALA A 2 -8.91 17.84 4.07
CA ALA A 2 -8.79 16.43 4.43
C ALA A 2 -7.93 15.72 3.39
N ASP A 3 -7.20 14.72 3.85
CA ASP A 3 -6.78 13.58 3.02
C ASP A 3 -5.46 13.73 2.21
N GLN A 4 -4.42 14.36 2.76
CA GLN A 4 -3.06 14.20 2.17
C GLN A 4 -2.37 12.92 2.67
N SER A 5 -2.51 12.59 3.96
CA SER A 5 -1.90 11.40 4.57
C SER A 5 -2.56 10.08 4.14
N ASN A 6 -3.87 10.10 3.87
CA ASN A 6 -4.57 8.93 3.32
C ASN A 6 -4.25 8.70 1.84
N SER A 7 -3.92 9.77 1.10
CA SER A 7 -3.63 9.70 -0.33
C SER A 7 -2.39 8.84 -0.57
N ILE A 8 -1.28 9.04 0.14
CA ILE A 8 -0.03 8.30 -0.10
C ILE A 8 -0.21 6.79 0.11
N ALA A 9 -0.87 6.38 1.20
CA ALA A 9 -1.20 4.97 1.44
C ALA A 9 -2.04 4.37 0.31
N LEU A 10 -3.05 5.11 -0.17
CA LEU A 10 -3.88 4.70 -1.31
C LEU A 10 -3.07 4.62 -2.61
N GLN A 11 -2.15 5.54 -2.84
CA GLN A 11 -1.27 5.54 -4.02
C GLN A 11 -0.30 4.35 -3.99
N ILE A 12 0.31 4.06 -2.85
CA ILE A 12 1.15 2.85 -2.69
C ILE A 12 0.32 1.61 -3.01
N ARG A 13 -0.88 1.49 -2.45
CA ARG A 13 -1.77 0.34 -2.72
C ARG A 13 -2.15 0.25 -4.19
N LYS A 14 -2.40 1.39 -4.84
CA LYS A 14 -2.71 1.46 -6.27
C LYS A 14 -1.52 1.01 -7.13
N VAL A 15 -0.31 1.50 -6.84
CA VAL A 15 0.91 1.06 -7.51
C VAL A 15 1.13 -0.44 -7.33
N ILE A 16 0.93 -0.95 -6.11
CA ILE A 16 1.02 -2.39 -5.82
C ILE A 16 -0.04 -3.15 -6.63
N TYR A 17 -1.27 -2.66 -6.71
CA TYR A 17 -2.34 -3.30 -7.48
C TYR A 17 -2.11 -3.25 -9.01
N GLU A 18 -1.51 -2.19 -9.54
CA GLU A 18 -1.28 -2.06 -10.98
C GLU A 18 0.01 -2.74 -11.45
N LYS A 19 1.07 -2.70 -10.64
CA LYS A 19 2.41 -3.19 -11.02
C LYS A 19 2.80 -4.49 -10.33
N PHE A 20 2.31 -4.73 -9.13
CA PHE A 20 2.77 -5.81 -8.25
C PHE A 20 1.65 -6.72 -7.77
N ASN A 21 0.49 -6.75 -8.45
CA ASN A 21 -0.68 -7.56 -8.10
C ASN A 21 -0.53 -9.06 -8.41
N ASP A 22 0.69 -9.55 -8.31
CA ASP A 22 1.03 -10.94 -8.52
C ASP A 22 1.69 -11.47 -7.26
N THR A 23 1.15 -12.56 -6.72
CA THR A 23 1.67 -13.20 -5.53
C THR A 23 2.99 -13.92 -5.77
N ASN A 24 3.53 -13.95 -7.00
CA ASN A 24 4.90 -14.38 -7.27
C ASN A 24 5.89 -13.23 -7.36
N LEU A 25 5.40 -12.00 -7.58
CA LEU A 25 6.26 -10.81 -7.66
C LEU A 25 6.70 -10.38 -6.26
N ARG A 26 7.91 -9.84 -6.21
CA ARG A 26 8.51 -9.20 -5.04
C ARG A 26 8.95 -7.81 -5.46
N PHE A 27 8.83 -6.86 -4.56
CA PHE A 27 9.17 -5.46 -4.79
C PHE A 27 9.90 -4.91 -3.58
N THR A 28 10.60 -3.80 -3.76
CA THR A 28 11.27 -3.11 -2.67
C THR A 28 10.57 -1.80 -2.36
N ASN A 29 10.78 -1.30 -1.14
CA ASN A 29 10.44 0.08 -0.80
C ASN A 29 11.04 1.07 -1.81
N ASP A 30 12.26 0.81 -2.31
CA ASP A 30 12.94 1.67 -3.27
C ASP A 30 12.23 1.71 -4.63
N GLU A 31 11.81 0.55 -5.18
CA GLU A 31 11.07 0.52 -6.44
C GLU A 31 9.73 1.24 -6.35
N ILE A 32 8.97 1.00 -5.27
CA ILE A 32 7.71 1.70 -5.04
C ILE A 32 7.96 3.21 -4.88
N PHE A 33 9.02 3.60 -4.16
CA PHE A 33 9.40 5.01 -4.00
C PHE A 33 9.73 5.65 -5.34
N GLN A 34 10.53 5.00 -6.18
CA GLN A 34 10.85 5.44 -7.53
C GLN A 34 9.59 5.64 -8.37
N ILE A 35 8.66 4.67 -8.37
CA ILE A 35 7.41 4.79 -9.13
C ILE A 35 6.58 5.96 -8.62
N LEU A 36 6.40 6.10 -7.31
CA LEU A 36 5.64 7.20 -6.72
C LEU A 36 6.29 8.56 -7.02
N LYS A 37 7.63 8.60 -7.07
CA LYS A 37 8.40 9.80 -7.35
C LYS A 37 8.28 10.19 -8.82
N ASP A 38 8.33 9.22 -9.72
CA ASP A 38 8.09 9.40 -11.16
C ASP A 38 6.67 9.93 -11.42
N ASN A 39 5.68 9.47 -10.65
CA ASN A 39 4.31 10.01 -10.67
C ASN A 39 4.18 11.40 -10.02
N GLY A 40 5.26 11.97 -9.45
CA GLY A 40 5.26 13.27 -8.79
C GLY A 40 4.53 13.31 -7.45
N ILE A 41 4.19 12.16 -6.86
CA ILE A 41 3.39 12.06 -5.63
C ILE A 41 4.24 12.23 -4.38
N VAL A 42 5.45 11.66 -4.38
CA VAL A 42 6.36 11.63 -3.21
C VAL A 42 7.59 12.51 -3.43
N ASN A 43 7.51 13.51 -4.31
CA ASN A 43 8.63 14.41 -4.61
C ASN A 43 9.19 15.15 -3.37
N SER A 44 8.39 15.29 -2.32
CA SER A 44 8.78 15.92 -1.05
C SER A 44 9.00 14.91 0.09
N LEU A 45 8.80 13.61 -0.15
CA LEU A 45 8.96 12.57 0.87
C LEU A 45 10.24 11.78 0.64
N THR A 46 10.70 11.11 1.69
CA THR A 46 11.86 10.22 1.67
C THR A 46 11.42 8.78 1.93
N ILE A 47 12.33 7.84 1.69
CA ILE A 47 12.09 6.42 1.98
C ILE A 47 11.75 6.19 3.46
N ASP A 48 12.31 7.01 4.36
CA ASP A 48 12.05 6.95 5.81
C ASP A 48 10.58 7.27 6.12
N ASP A 49 10.03 8.33 5.50
CA ASP A 49 8.61 8.68 5.64
C ASP A 49 7.70 7.57 5.09
N LEU A 50 8.10 6.96 3.97
CA LEU A 50 7.41 5.83 3.35
C LEU A 50 7.48 4.55 4.16
N GLU A 51 8.53 4.33 4.95
CA GLU A 51 8.66 3.16 5.83
C GLU A 51 7.45 3.04 6.75
N ALA A 52 6.98 4.16 7.32
CA ALA A 52 5.82 4.18 8.18
C ALA A 52 4.54 3.70 7.46
N TYR A 53 4.39 4.02 6.17
CA TYR A 53 3.27 3.53 5.36
C TYR A 53 3.41 2.05 5.01
N PHE A 54 4.62 1.58 4.66
CA PHE A 54 4.85 0.15 4.42
C PHE A 54 4.61 -0.68 5.68
N LYS A 55 5.03 -0.20 6.85
CA LYS A 55 4.70 -0.83 8.14
C LYS A 55 3.21 -0.93 8.35
N GLN A 56 2.47 0.16 8.13
CA GLN A 56 1.01 0.14 8.21
C GLN A 56 0.40 -0.88 7.24
N LEU A 57 0.86 -0.93 5.98
CA LEU A 57 0.41 -1.91 4.98
C LEU A 57 0.72 -3.37 5.36
N HIS A 58 1.82 -3.58 6.08
CA HIS A 58 2.18 -4.88 6.62
C HIS A 58 1.29 -5.26 7.82
N GLU A 59 1.06 -4.33 8.74
CA GLU A 59 0.21 -4.56 9.93
C GLU A 59 -1.23 -4.90 9.54
N VAL A 60 -1.75 -4.31 8.47
CA VAL A 60 -3.09 -4.63 7.98
C VAL A 60 -3.15 -5.93 7.18
N GLY A 61 -2.01 -6.45 6.71
CA GLY A 61 -1.90 -7.73 6.00
C GLY A 61 -1.87 -7.67 4.47
N LEU A 62 -1.61 -6.49 3.87
CA LEU A 62 -1.53 -6.32 2.42
C LEU A 62 -0.19 -6.84 1.85
N ILE A 63 0.91 -6.42 2.48
CA ILE A 63 2.27 -6.81 2.09
C ILE A 63 2.93 -7.61 3.22
N ARG A 64 3.90 -8.44 2.87
CA ARG A 64 4.75 -9.14 3.84
C ARG A 64 6.23 -8.84 3.56
N PRO A 65 7.01 -8.42 4.56
CA PRO A 65 8.45 -8.34 4.41
C PRO A 65 9.00 -9.77 4.26
N ILE A 66 9.81 -9.99 3.24
CA ILE A 66 10.46 -11.29 2.97
C ILE A 66 11.95 -11.26 3.28
N ALA A 67 12.57 -10.09 3.17
CA ALA A 67 13.99 -9.88 3.46
C ALA A 67 14.24 -8.38 3.65
N GLN A 68 15.38 -8.06 4.26
CA GLN A 68 15.88 -6.69 4.39
C GLN A 68 17.39 -6.69 4.12
N ASN A 69 17.89 -5.68 3.43
CA ASN A 69 19.32 -5.44 3.22
C ASN A 69 19.62 -3.95 3.38
N PHE A 70 20.32 -3.59 4.46
CA PHE A 70 20.56 -2.20 4.89
C PHE A 70 19.25 -1.41 5.00
N THR A 71 19.01 -0.49 4.07
CA THR A 71 17.81 0.37 4.01
C THR A 71 16.75 -0.16 3.03
N THR A 72 17.08 -1.20 2.25
CA THR A 72 16.17 -1.79 1.27
C THR A 72 15.42 -2.95 1.92
N GLN A 73 14.09 -2.86 1.99
CA GLN A 73 13.24 -3.95 2.44
C GLN A 73 12.52 -4.55 1.25
N TRP A 74 12.65 -5.86 1.10
CA TRP A 74 11.89 -6.63 0.12
C TRP A 74 10.55 -7.02 0.70
N TYR A 75 9.51 -6.71 -0.05
CA TYR A 75 8.14 -7.05 0.23
C TYR A 75 7.60 -7.99 -0.85
N LYS A 76 6.58 -8.72 -0.45
CA LYS A 76 5.81 -9.59 -1.33
C LYS A 76 4.33 -9.43 -0.97
N LEU A 77 3.44 -9.62 -1.93
CA LEU A 77 2.02 -9.67 -1.61
C LEU A 77 1.69 -10.91 -0.80
N PHE A 78 0.80 -10.74 0.17
CA PHE A 78 0.24 -11.85 0.93
C PHE A 78 -0.69 -12.69 0.04
N GLU A 79 -1.61 -12.01 -0.63
CA GLU A 79 -2.50 -12.57 -1.65
C GLU A 79 -2.79 -11.49 -2.71
N GLN A 80 -3.46 -11.85 -3.81
CA GLN A 80 -3.86 -10.86 -4.82
C GLN A 80 -4.70 -9.76 -4.17
N VAL A 81 -4.39 -8.52 -4.54
CA VAL A 81 -5.10 -7.33 -4.08
C VAL A 81 -6.37 -7.23 -4.91
N GLU A 82 -7.51 -7.04 -4.23
CA GLU A 82 -8.79 -6.76 -4.85
C GLU A 82 -9.20 -5.31 -4.58
N LYS A 83 -9.92 -4.73 -5.54
CA LYS A 83 -10.52 -3.41 -5.39
C LYS A 83 -11.89 -3.56 -4.75
N PHE A 84 -12.11 -2.83 -3.67
CA PHE A 84 -13.37 -2.77 -2.95
C PHE A 84 -13.85 -1.33 -2.94
N LYS A 85 -15.16 -1.14 -3.12
CA LYS A 85 -15.79 0.16 -2.94
C LYS A 85 -16.56 0.12 -1.63
N CYS A 86 -16.19 0.97 -0.68
CA CYS A 86 -16.95 1.06 0.56
C CYS A 86 -18.18 1.95 0.33
N THR A 87 -19.38 1.44 0.57
CA THR A 87 -20.64 2.17 0.35
C THR A 87 -20.83 3.34 1.31
N GLU A 88 -20.25 3.26 2.51
CA GLU A 88 -20.33 4.29 3.56
C GLU A 88 -19.37 5.46 3.30
N CYS A 89 -18.17 5.15 2.81
CA CYS A 89 -17.12 6.12 2.59
C CYS A 89 -17.02 6.58 1.11
N ASP A 90 -17.81 5.97 0.21
CA ASP A 90 -17.73 6.00 -1.27
C ASP A 90 -16.29 5.96 -1.83
N GLN A 91 -15.36 5.40 -1.07
CA GLN A 91 -13.94 5.45 -1.38
C GLN A 91 -13.50 4.10 -1.96
N GLU A 92 -12.70 4.16 -3.02
CA GLU A 92 -12.07 3.00 -3.62
C GLU A 92 -10.88 2.57 -2.77
N ILE A 93 -10.97 1.37 -2.19
CA ILE A 93 -9.96 0.80 -1.31
C ILE A 93 -9.42 -0.46 -1.94
N HIS A 94 -8.12 -0.51 -2.09
CA HIS A 94 -7.41 -1.70 -2.54
C HIS A 94 -7.02 -2.47 -1.27
N LEU A 95 -7.58 -3.67 -1.10
CA LEU A 95 -7.34 -4.55 0.05
C LEU A 95 -6.84 -5.91 -0.44
N GLY A 96 -5.87 -6.48 0.27
CA GLY A 96 -5.53 -7.89 0.09
C GLY A 96 -6.66 -8.79 0.58
N LYS A 97 -6.87 -9.96 -0.03
CA LYS A 97 -7.90 -10.93 0.42
C LYS A 97 -7.75 -11.38 1.89
N ILE A 98 -6.56 -11.23 2.45
CA ILE A 98 -6.21 -11.60 3.82
C ILE A 98 -6.55 -10.49 4.83
N GLU A 99 -6.66 -9.24 4.38
CA GLU A 99 -7.08 -8.17 5.27
C GLU A 99 -8.56 -8.36 5.63
N PRO A 100 -8.97 -8.11 6.89
CA PRO A 100 -10.37 -8.08 7.23
C PRO A 100 -11.04 -7.05 6.31
N ARG A 101 -12.13 -7.45 5.63
CA ARG A 101 -12.95 -6.57 4.78
C ARG A 101 -13.63 -5.52 5.64
N VAL A 102 -12.84 -4.62 6.18
CA VAL A 102 -13.22 -3.58 7.13
C VAL A 102 -12.55 -2.34 6.61
N CYS A 103 -13.37 -1.36 6.24
CA CYS A 103 -12.86 -0.11 5.73
C CYS A 103 -11.99 0.55 6.81
N PRO A 104 -10.69 0.81 6.57
CA PRO A 104 -9.82 1.49 7.54
C PRO A 104 -10.30 2.91 7.88
N LYS A 105 -11.19 3.50 7.06
CA LYS A 105 -11.78 4.82 7.29
C LYS A 105 -13.06 4.79 8.13
N CYS A 106 -14.03 3.95 7.78
CA CYS A 106 -15.32 3.89 8.48
C CYS A 106 -15.40 2.80 9.55
N LYS A 107 -14.39 1.91 9.65
CA LYS A 107 -14.47 0.62 10.39
C LYS A 107 -15.70 -0.23 10.01
N ALA A 108 -16.36 0.10 8.91
CA ALA A 108 -17.51 -0.62 8.40
C ALA A 108 -17.04 -1.87 7.65
N THR A 109 -17.70 -3.00 7.88
CA THR A 109 -17.47 -4.23 7.13
C THR A 109 -17.92 -4.04 5.68
N ILE A 110 -17.08 -4.43 4.73
CA ILE A 110 -17.29 -4.32 3.28
C ILE A 110 -17.79 -5.66 2.73
#